data_AF-A0A947AG68-F1
#
_entry.id   AF-A0A947AG68-F1
#
_cell.length_a   1.000
_cell.length_b   1.000
_cell.length_c   1.000
_cell.angle_alpha   90.00
_cell.angle_beta   90.00
_cell.angle_gamma   90.00
#
_symmetry.space_group_name_H-M   'P 1'
#
loop_
_entity.id
_entity.type
_entity.pdbx_description
1 polymer ?
#
loop_
_entity_poly.entity_id
_entity_poly.type
_entity_poly.pdbx_seq_one_letter_code
_entity_poly.pdbx_strand_id
1 'polypeptide(L)' 'MMNCEPHPYDFGVYQPRKPGTSGYFRCVETHFEDLEAVWDNHNACKYGFWRPYIVDVIYRYLNCGDLHFG' A
#
# COMPACT_ATOMS: atom_id res chain seq x y z
N MET A 1 33.15 -26.14 -23.25
CA MET A 1 32.81 -24.72 -23.04
C MET A 1 31.31 -24.60 -23.24
N MET A 2 30.53 -24.55 -22.16
CA MET A 2 29.09 -24.28 -22.24
C MET A 2 28.91 -22.76 -22.20
N ASN A 3 28.39 -22.20 -23.29
CA ASN A 3 27.97 -20.80 -23.33
C ASN A 3 26.66 -20.70 -22.54
N CYS A 4 26.68 -20.03 -21.39
CA CYS A 4 25.46 -19.65 -20.69
C CYS A 4 24.85 -18.45 -21.44
N GLU A 5 23.67 -18.64 -22.01
CA GLU A 5 22.87 -17.52 -22.54
C GLU A 5 22.49 -16.56 -21.40
N PRO A 6 22.38 -15.24 -21.66
CA PRO A 6 22.03 -14.29 -20.62
C PRO A 6 20.58 -14.53 -20.20
N HIS A 7 20.41 -14.98 -18.96
CA HIS A 7 19.10 -15.11 -18.34
C HIS A 7 18.48 -13.71 -18.27
N PRO A 8 17.28 -13.46 -18.84
CA PRO A 8 16.72 -12.10 -18.97
C PRO A 8 16.28 -11.48 -17.64
N TYR A 9 16.60 -12.12 -16.52
CA TYR A 9 16.21 -11.68 -15.19
C TYR A 9 17.45 -11.67 -14.29
N ASP A 10 18.03 -10.48 -14.15
CA ASP A 10 19.06 -10.20 -13.16
C ASP A 10 18.39 -10.11 -11.78
N PHE A 11 18.35 -11.24 -11.07
CA PHE A 11 17.79 -11.34 -9.72
C PHE A 11 18.59 -10.54 -8.67
N GLY A 12 19.71 -9.91 -9.03
CA GLY A 12 20.58 -9.16 -8.12
C GLY A 12 20.29 -7.66 -8.00
N VAL A 13 19.51 -7.08 -8.91
CA VAL A 13 19.25 -5.62 -8.92
C VAL A 13 17.89 -5.30 -8.32
N TYR A 14 17.88 -4.55 -7.21
CA TYR A 14 16.65 -4.07 -6.58
C TYR A 14 15.80 -3.28 -7.59
N GLN A 15 14.55 -3.72 -7.76
CA GLN A 15 13.56 -3.01 -8.56
C GLN A 15 12.70 -2.13 -7.64
N PRO A 16 12.64 -0.81 -7.85
CA PRO A 16 11.75 0.06 -7.09
C PRO A 16 10.31 -0.42 -7.16
N ARG A 17 9.64 -0.47 -6.01
CA ARG A 17 8.22 -0.81 -5.97
C ARG A 17 7.41 0.27 -6.68
N LYS A 18 6.31 -0.14 -7.32
CA LYS A 18 5.28 0.76 -7.87
C LYS A 18 3.94 0.53 -7.16
N PRO A 19 3.75 1.06 -5.94
CA PRO A 19 2.56 0.76 -5.15
C PRO A 19 1.26 1.16 -5.84
N GLY A 20 1.24 2.30 -6.54
CA GLY A 20 0.08 2.79 -7.30
C GLY A 20 -0.42 1.90 -8.44
N THR A 21 0.35 0.90 -8.87
CA THR A 21 -0.13 -0.09 -9.87
C THR A 21 -0.90 -1.25 -9.23
N SER A 22 -0.84 -1.40 -7.91
CA SER A 22 -1.61 -2.43 -7.19
C SER A 22 -3.08 -2.04 -7.10
N GLY A 23 -3.98 -2.99 -7.41
CA GLY A 23 -5.42 -2.78 -7.25
C GLY A 23 -5.82 -2.46 -5.81
N TYR A 24 -5.12 -3.05 -4.83
CA TYR A 24 -5.37 -2.75 -3.42
C TYR A 24 -4.99 -1.31 -3.06
N PHE A 25 -3.84 -0.83 -3.54
CA PHE A 25 -3.41 0.54 -3.31
C PHE A 25 -4.46 1.54 -3.82
N ARG A 26 -4.92 1.36 -5.06
CA ARG A 26 -5.94 2.22 -5.67
C ARG A 26 -7.27 2.19 -4.91
N CYS A 27 -7.67 1.01 -4.44
CA CYS A 27 -8.89 0.86 -3.64
C CYS A 27 -8.80 1.66 -2.33
N VAL A 28 -7.69 1.52 -1.59
CA VAL A 28 -7.45 2.27 -0.36
C VAL A 28 -7.40 3.78 -0.64
N GLU A 29 -6.63 4.19 -1.65
CA GLU A 29 -6.50 5.59 -2.07
C GLU A 29 -7.87 6.22 -2.40
N THR A 30 -8.77 5.46 -3.02
CA THR A 30 -10.07 5.98 -3.48
C THR A 30 -11.14 6.00 -2.39
N HIS A 31 -11.12 5.04 -1.45
CA HIS A 31 -12.27 4.79 -0.56
C HIS A 31 -11.98 4.98 0.92
N PHE A 32 -10.73 5.29 1.30
CA PHE A 32 -10.37 5.35 2.71
C PHE A 32 -11.11 6.44 3.49
N GLU A 33 -11.27 7.65 2.92
CA GLU A 33 -11.98 8.76 3.59
C GLU A 33 -13.46 8.42 3.82
N ASP A 34 -14.11 7.79 2.84
CA ASP A 34 -15.49 7.31 2.98
C ASP A 34 -15.60 6.26 4.08
N LEU A 35 -14.64 5.33 4.15
CA LEU A 35 -14.60 4.29 5.18
C LEU A 35 -14.44 4.90 6.59
N GLU A 36 -13.54 5.85 6.75
CA GLU A 36 -13.34 6.56 8.03
C GLU A 36 -14.63 7.26 8.47
N ALA A 37 -15.28 7.99 7.57
CA ALA A 37 -16.50 8.75 7.86
C ALA A 37 -17.67 7.87 8.35
N VAL A 38 -17.77 6.64 7.84
CA VAL A 38 -18.89 5.74 8.16
C VAL A 38 -18.55 4.67 9.19
N TRP A 39 -17.27 4.51 9.60
CA TRP A 39 -16.84 3.39 10.42
C TRP A 39 -17.64 3.26 11.72
N ASP A 40 -17.71 4.33 12.50
CA ASP A 40 -18.32 4.26 13.83
C ASP A 40 -19.82 3.94 13.78
N ASN A 41 -20.51 4.40 12.74
CA ASN A 41 -21.93 4.15 12.56
C ASN A 41 -22.22 2.67 12.23
N HIS A 42 -21.39 2.05 11.38
CA HIS A 42 -21.67 0.70 10.86
C HIS A 42 -20.94 -0.42 11.62
N ASN A 43 -19.75 -0.13 12.16
CA ASN A 43 -18.79 -1.15 12.59
C ASN A 43 -18.39 -1.06 14.06
N ALA A 44 -18.59 0.07 14.75
CA ALA A 44 -18.14 0.22 16.13
C ALA A 44 -18.78 -0.79 17.09
N CYS A 45 -20.05 -1.15 16.86
CA CYS A 45 -20.74 -2.15 17.68
C CYS A 45 -20.06 -3.53 17.65
N LYS A 46 -19.43 -3.89 16.51
CA LYS A 46 -18.83 -5.22 16.31
C LYS A 46 -17.31 -5.22 16.53
N TYR A 47 -16.62 -4.17 16.12
CA TYR A 47 -15.16 -4.13 16.07
C TYR A 47 -14.54 -3.03 16.94
N GLY A 48 -15.37 -2.20 17.58
CA GLY A 48 -14.95 -1.05 18.36
C GLY A 48 -14.78 0.22 17.53
N PHE A 49 -14.67 1.34 18.25
CA PHE A 49 -14.52 2.68 17.67
C PHE A 49 -13.26 2.82 16.82
N TRP A 50 -13.32 3.76 15.87
CA TRP A 50 -12.19 4.16 15.04
C TRP A 50 -10.99 4.54 15.90
N ARG A 51 -9.81 4.06 15.52
CA ARG A 51 -8.56 4.37 16.23
C ARG A 51 -7.77 5.40 15.42
N PRO A 52 -7.42 6.56 16.00
CA PRO A 52 -6.73 7.64 15.27
C PRO A 52 -5.44 7.21 14.57
N TYR A 53 -4.66 6.27 15.13
CA TYR A 53 -3.40 5.82 14.51
C TYR A 53 -3.61 5.09 13.17
N ILE A 54 -4.82 4.59 12.87
CA ILE A 54 -5.11 3.90 11.60
C ILE A 54 -4.91 4.87 10.45
N VAL A 55 -5.31 6.12 10.62
CA VAL A 55 -5.14 7.21 9.66
C VAL A 55 -3.66 7.41 9.33
N ASP A 56 -2.81 7.52 10.35
CA ASP A 56 -1.36 7.68 10.18
C ASP A 56 -0.75 6.51 9.40
N VAL A 57 -1.16 5.28 9.71
CA VAL A 57 -0.66 4.07 9.03
C VAL A 57 -1.08 4.05 7.57
N ILE A 58 -2.33 4.42 7.27
CA ILE A 58 -2.85 4.42 5.91
C ILE A 58 -2.17 5.51 5.08
N TYR A 59 -1.99 6.72 5.60
CA TYR A 59 -1.27 7.75 4.86
C TYR A 59 0.21 7.41 4.63
N ARG A 60 0.88 6.76 5.61
CA ARG A 60 2.24 6.22 5.37
C ARG A 60 2.27 5.14 4.29
N TYR A 61 1.25 4.29 4.25
CA TYR A 61 1.10 3.29 3.20
C TYR A 61 0.86 3.93 1.82
N LEU A 62 0.03 4.97 1.74
CA LEU A 62 -0.21 5.71 0.49
C LEU A 62 1.00 6.52 0.03
N ASN A 63 1.81 7.02 0.95
CA ASN A 63 3.09 7.68 0.63
C ASN A 63 4.22 6.68 0.31
N CYS A 64 3.98 5.37 0.44
CA CYS A 64 4.99 4.36 0.18
C CYS A 64 5.41 4.39 -1.30
N GLY A 65 6.72 4.40 -1.54
CA GLY A 65 7.29 4.44 -2.89
C GLY A 65 7.64 5.84 -3.38
N ASP A 66 7.27 6.90 -2.66
CA ASP A 66 7.80 8.24 -2.87
C ASP A 66 9.06 8.44 -2.00
N LEU A 67 10.20 8.65 -2.66
CA LEU A 67 11.50 8.84 -2.02
C LEU A 67 11.61 10.17 -1.24
N HIS A 68 10.68 11.11 -1.44
CA HIS A 68 10.64 12.37 -0.71
C HIS A 68 10.02 12.24 0.69
N PHE A 69 9.30 11.13 0.96
CA PHE A 69 8.62 10.88 2.24
C PHE A 69 9.28 9.74 3.06
N GLY A 70 10.51 9.35 2.70
CA GLY A 70 11.30 8.28 3.33
C GLY A 70 12.20 8.75 4.46
#